data_AF-A9NQI7-F1
#
_entry.id   AF-A9NQI7-F1
#
_cell.length_a   1.000
_cell.length_b   1.000
_cell.length_c   1.000
_cell.angle_alpha   90.00
_cell.angle_beta   90.00
_cell.angle_gamma   90.00
#
_symmetry.space_group_name_H-M   'P 1'
#
loop_
_entity.id
_entity.type
_entity.pdbx_description
1 polymer ?
#
loop_
_entity_poly.entity_id
_entity_poly.type
_entity_poly.pdbx_seq_one_letter_code
_entity_poly.pdbx_strand_id
1 'polypeptide(L)'
;MGSMPDAPTIQQQEEEQEAEQQPNGKANDIIPPTASVYLNPQYWDDRFVKEDHYEWFKDYSQFRHLVVSYLTPSDRVLELGCGSSQMCDGLYGDGITQITCIDISPVAVEKTQKRLTVKGFHGVKVLVMDMLNLPFDSESYDAVIEKGTMDVLLVDSGDPWNPKPEAVSKANAMLKGVHRVLTPEGIFISISFGQPHFRRPLFEAAGFTWSMQWNTFGDGFHYFFYTLKKGTTKASFNQDRREKEVNWNSISLYQEHLDSENYLFQSHLADDNDLED
;
A
#
# COMPACT_ATOMS: atom_id res chain seq x y z
N MET A 1 -29.19 22.53 19.14
CA MET A 1 -28.42 21.30 18.83
C MET A 1 -27.52 21.67 17.67
N GLY A 2 -26.25 21.96 17.93
CA GLY A 2 -25.29 22.23 16.87
C GLY A 2 -24.90 20.89 16.25
N SER A 3 -25.11 20.74 14.94
CA SER A 3 -24.54 19.62 14.18
C SER A 3 -23.02 19.66 14.34
N MET A 4 -22.43 18.54 14.76
CA MET A 4 -21.00 18.35 14.63
C MET A 4 -20.64 18.46 13.14
N PRO A 5 -19.51 19.11 12.79
CA PRO A 5 -19.02 19.06 11.42
C PRO A 5 -18.68 17.62 11.03
N ASP A 6 -19.00 17.23 9.81
CA ASP A 6 -18.65 15.92 9.25
C ASP A 6 -17.13 15.74 9.28
N ALA A 7 -16.66 14.56 9.67
CA ALA A 7 -15.23 14.23 9.66
C ALA A 7 -14.70 14.25 8.21
N PRO A 8 -13.51 14.80 7.96
CA PRO A 8 -12.97 14.87 6.60
C PRO A 8 -12.76 13.47 6.04
N THR A 9 -13.07 13.31 4.75
CA THR A 9 -12.90 12.03 4.04
C THR A 9 -11.44 11.63 4.02
N ILE A 10 -11.15 10.34 3.85
CA ILE A 10 -9.78 9.80 3.75
C ILE A 10 -8.96 10.62 2.72
N GLN A 11 -9.59 10.99 1.62
CA GLN A 11 -8.96 11.78 0.57
C GLN A 11 -8.80 13.27 0.89
N GLN A 12 -9.71 13.89 1.63
CA GLN A 12 -9.50 15.27 2.11
C GLN A 12 -8.28 15.32 3.06
N GLN A 13 -8.07 14.26 3.84
CA GLN A 13 -6.88 14.12 4.66
C GLN A 13 -5.63 13.88 3.81
N GLU A 14 -5.71 13.07 2.74
CA GLU A 14 -4.62 12.87 1.77
C GLU A 14 -4.22 14.16 1.04
N GLU A 15 -5.20 14.96 0.61
CA GLU A 15 -5.00 16.17 -0.19
C GLU A 15 -4.56 17.38 0.64
N GLU A 16 -5.08 17.55 1.87
CA GLU A 16 -4.56 18.54 2.82
C GLU A 16 -3.08 18.25 3.16
N GLN A 17 -2.71 16.96 3.28
CA GLN A 17 -1.33 16.54 3.57
C GLN A 17 -0.37 16.72 2.39
N GLU A 18 -0.81 16.46 1.15
CA GLU A 18 0.03 16.63 -0.05
C GLU A 18 0.13 18.11 -0.48
N ALA A 19 -0.91 18.92 -0.28
CA ALA A 19 -0.90 20.35 -0.57
C ALA A 19 0.07 21.13 0.32
N GLU A 20 0.29 20.71 1.57
CA GLU A 20 1.29 21.31 2.47
C GLU A 20 2.74 21.02 2.06
N GLN A 21 2.99 19.98 1.26
CA GLN A 21 4.34 19.52 0.89
C GLN A 21 4.86 20.04 -0.46
N GLN A 22 4.04 20.72 -1.28
CA GLN A 22 4.45 21.21 -2.61
C GLN A 22 4.71 22.72 -2.65
N PRO A 23 5.88 23.20 -3.14
CA PRO A 23 6.11 24.61 -3.38
C PRO A 23 5.36 25.05 -4.65
N ASN A 24 4.17 25.63 -4.45
CA ASN A 24 3.43 26.52 -5.34
C ASN A 24 3.46 26.19 -6.86
N GLY A 25 2.51 25.37 -7.34
CA GLY A 25 2.27 25.22 -8.79
C GLY A 25 1.21 24.20 -9.20
N LYS A 26 -0.02 24.68 -9.46
CA LYS A 26 -1.15 23.99 -10.15
C LYS A 26 -1.82 22.80 -9.43
N ALA A 27 -2.40 23.04 -8.25
CA ALA A 27 -3.19 22.04 -7.52
C ALA A 27 -4.61 21.77 -8.08
N ASN A 28 -5.11 22.56 -9.03
CA ASN A 28 -6.56 22.60 -9.34
C ASN A 28 -7.10 21.56 -10.34
N ASP A 29 -6.26 20.79 -11.04
CA ASP A 29 -6.70 19.90 -12.14
C ASP A 29 -6.67 18.39 -11.81
N ILE A 30 -6.23 18.01 -10.60
CA ILE A 30 -5.93 16.60 -10.26
C ILE A 30 -6.99 15.99 -9.33
N ILE A 31 -7.74 16.83 -8.61
CA ILE A 31 -8.65 16.42 -7.54
C ILE A 31 -10.09 16.33 -8.08
N PRO A 32 -10.73 15.14 -8.04
CA PRO A 32 -12.13 15.03 -8.41
C PRO A 32 -13.02 15.68 -7.36
N PRO A 33 -14.22 16.15 -7.75
CA PRO A 33 -15.13 16.86 -6.83
C PRO A 33 -15.66 15.98 -5.69
N THR A 34 -15.70 14.65 -5.87
CA THR A 34 -16.08 13.69 -4.83
C THR A 34 -15.26 12.41 -4.94
N ALA A 35 -14.97 11.82 -3.80
CA ALA A 35 -14.18 10.58 -3.71
C ALA A 35 -14.88 9.37 -4.37
N SER A 36 -16.21 9.39 -4.50
CA SER A 36 -16.97 8.36 -5.23
C SER A 36 -16.62 8.27 -6.72
N VAL A 37 -15.99 9.29 -7.30
CA VAL A 37 -15.59 9.30 -8.71
C VAL A 37 -14.53 8.23 -9.01
N TYR A 38 -13.68 7.86 -8.04
CA TYR A 38 -12.68 6.81 -8.20
C TYR A 38 -13.27 5.41 -8.44
N LEU A 39 -14.55 5.20 -8.09
CA LEU A 39 -15.25 3.95 -8.37
C LEU A 39 -15.66 3.81 -9.83
N ASN A 40 -15.57 4.88 -10.64
CA ASN A 40 -15.90 4.86 -12.05
C ASN A 40 -14.64 4.58 -12.90
N PRO A 41 -14.57 3.44 -13.62
CA PRO A 41 -13.43 3.14 -14.50
C PRO A 41 -13.14 4.24 -15.53
N GLN A 42 -14.16 4.94 -16.05
CA GLN A 42 -13.97 5.99 -17.05
C GLN A 42 -13.17 7.18 -16.50
N TYR A 43 -13.29 7.47 -15.20
CA TYR A 43 -12.50 8.54 -14.59
C TYR A 43 -11.00 8.25 -14.71
N TRP A 44 -10.61 6.99 -14.51
CA TRP A 44 -9.22 6.58 -14.62
C TRP A 44 -8.72 6.69 -16.06
N ASP A 45 -9.51 6.28 -17.05
CA ASP A 45 -9.16 6.48 -18.46
C ASP A 45 -8.92 7.96 -18.78
N ASP A 46 -9.84 8.84 -18.37
CA ASP A 46 -9.75 10.28 -18.62
C ASP A 46 -8.53 10.91 -17.92
N ARG A 47 -8.21 10.45 -16.71
CA ARG A 47 -7.02 10.86 -15.96
C ARG A 47 -5.75 10.41 -16.66
N PHE A 48 -5.64 9.13 -16.99
CA PHE A 48 -4.44 8.55 -17.58
C PHE A 48 -4.18 9.02 -19.01
N VAL A 49 -5.16 9.59 -19.71
CA VAL A 49 -4.88 10.32 -20.97
C VAL A 49 -3.90 11.48 -20.72
N LYS A 50 -4.10 12.23 -19.63
CA LYS A 50 -3.35 13.47 -19.32
C LYS A 50 -2.13 13.23 -18.43
N GLU A 51 -2.14 12.17 -17.63
CA GLU A 51 -1.10 11.84 -16.68
C GLU A 51 -0.06 10.91 -17.32
N ASP A 52 1.21 11.28 -17.26
CA ASP A 52 2.31 10.42 -17.70
C ASP A 52 2.88 9.58 -16.55
N HIS A 53 2.90 10.14 -15.35
CA HIS A 53 3.39 9.47 -14.15
C HIS A 53 2.84 10.15 -12.88
N TYR A 54 2.35 9.34 -11.94
CA TYR A 54 1.98 9.76 -10.60
C TYR A 54 2.16 8.60 -9.61
N GLU A 55 2.56 8.90 -8.38
CA GLU A 55 2.86 7.91 -7.34
C GLU A 55 2.02 8.14 -6.09
N TRP A 56 0.94 7.38 -5.97
CA TRP A 56 0.14 7.31 -4.76
C TRP A 56 0.94 6.64 -3.62
N PHE A 57 0.83 7.15 -2.39
CA PHE A 57 1.44 6.58 -1.18
C PHE A 57 2.99 6.48 -1.20
N LYS A 58 3.64 7.38 -1.95
CA LYS A 58 5.10 7.52 -2.17
C LYS A 58 5.69 6.57 -3.21
N ASP A 59 6.88 6.97 -3.67
CA ASP A 59 7.72 6.20 -4.59
C ASP A 59 8.19 4.87 -3.98
N TYR A 60 8.42 3.88 -4.86
CA TYR A 60 8.99 2.59 -4.48
C TYR A 60 10.23 2.67 -3.59
N SER A 61 11.09 3.67 -3.83
CA SER A 61 12.33 3.86 -3.06
C SER A 61 12.08 3.97 -1.55
N GLN A 62 10.94 4.50 -1.12
CA GLN A 62 10.62 4.74 0.29
C GLN A 62 10.30 3.46 1.06
N PHE A 63 9.72 2.46 0.39
CA PHE A 63 9.33 1.19 1.00
C PHE A 63 10.03 -0.03 0.37
N ARG A 64 10.97 0.20 -0.55
CA ARG A 64 11.76 -0.85 -1.22
C ARG A 64 12.36 -1.84 -0.23
N HIS A 65 12.94 -1.33 0.85
CA HIS A 65 13.58 -2.14 1.89
C HIS A 65 12.62 -3.14 2.55
N LEU A 66 11.33 -2.81 2.65
CA LEU A 66 10.29 -3.71 3.15
C LEU A 66 9.98 -4.78 2.10
N VAL A 67 9.81 -4.40 0.84
CA VAL A 67 9.47 -5.31 -0.26
C VAL A 67 10.56 -6.37 -0.50
N VAL A 68 11.82 -5.95 -0.64
CA VAL A 68 12.94 -6.87 -0.93
C VAL A 68 13.23 -7.85 0.21
N SER A 69 12.68 -7.62 1.41
CA SER A 69 12.80 -8.55 2.54
C SER A 69 11.90 -9.79 2.40
N TYR A 70 10.92 -9.75 1.50
CA TYR A 70 9.95 -10.81 1.25
C TYR A 70 10.06 -11.43 -0.14
N LEU A 71 10.73 -10.78 -1.09
CA LEU A 71 10.77 -11.21 -2.48
C LEU A 71 12.17 -11.67 -2.89
N THR A 72 12.20 -12.63 -3.81
CA THR A 72 13.40 -13.13 -4.47
C THR A 72 13.31 -12.90 -5.98
N PRO A 73 14.44 -12.83 -6.71
CA PRO A 73 14.44 -12.67 -8.17
C PRO A 73 13.67 -13.76 -8.94
N SER A 74 13.48 -14.94 -8.34
CA SER A 74 12.73 -16.05 -8.95
C SER A 74 11.22 -15.94 -8.78
N ASP A 75 10.73 -15.06 -7.92
CA ASP A 75 9.31 -14.98 -7.60
C ASP A 75 8.48 -14.48 -8.78
N ARG A 76 7.31 -15.08 -8.95
CA ARG A 76 6.26 -14.59 -9.86
C ARG A 76 5.41 -13.59 -9.11
N VAL A 77 5.43 -12.33 -9.54
CA VAL A 77 4.78 -11.21 -8.86
C VAL A 77 3.59 -10.72 -9.68
N LEU A 78 2.44 -10.55 -9.03
CA LEU A 78 1.26 -9.90 -9.60
C LEU A 78 1.06 -8.52 -8.93
N GLU A 79 1.14 -7.44 -9.71
CA GLU A 79 0.82 -6.08 -9.26
C GLU A 79 -0.62 -5.72 -9.66
N LEU A 80 -1.46 -5.38 -8.69
CA LEU A 80 -2.86 -4.98 -8.90
C LEU A 80 -3.01 -3.46 -8.93
N GLY A 81 -3.66 -2.94 -9.96
CA GLY A 81 -3.89 -1.49 -10.13
C GLY A 81 -2.59 -0.74 -10.35
N CYS A 82 -1.82 -1.13 -11.36
CA CYS A 82 -0.51 -0.54 -11.60
C CYS A 82 -0.56 0.93 -12.05
N GLY A 83 -1.68 1.41 -12.60
CA GLY A 83 -1.88 2.79 -13.04
C GLY A 83 -0.71 3.33 -13.87
N SER A 84 -0.27 4.54 -13.51
CA SER A 84 0.91 5.23 -14.06
C SER A 84 2.16 5.09 -13.16
N SER A 85 2.07 4.25 -12.13
CA SER A 85 3.16 3.99 -11.18
C SER A 85 4.35 3.29 -11.86
N GLN A 86 5.54 3.54 -11.32
CA GLN A 86 6.81 2.93 -11.67
C GLN A 86 7.26 1.92 -10.61
N MET A 87 6.37 1.45 -9.73
CA MET A 87 6.69 0.39 -8.79
C MET A 87 7.19 -0.89 -9.49
N CYS A 88 6.58 -1.29 -10.61
CA CYS A 88 7.11 -2.40 -11.42
C CYS A 88 8.53 -2.17 -11.93
N ASP A 89 8.94 -0.91 -12.15
CA ASP A 89 10.29 -0.57 -12.57
C ASP A 89 11.30 -0.76 -11.45
N GLY A 90 10.90 -0.37 -10.23
CA GLY A 90 11.68 -0.61 -9.03
C GLY A 90 11.89 -2.10 -8.77
N LEU A 91 10.80 -2.88 -8.82
CA LEU A 91 10.84 -4.34 -8.70
C LEU A 91 11.76 -4.97 -9.76
N TYR A 92 11.67 -4.51 -11.01
CA TYR A 92 12.53 -4.99 -12.10
C TYR A 92 14.00 -4.66 -11.84
N GLY A 93 14.29 -3.44 -11.37
CA GLY A 93 15.64 -3.01 -10.97
C GLY A 93 16.24 -3.86 -9.85
N ASP A 94 15.39 -4.48 -9.02
CA ASP A 94 15.79 -5.41 -7.96
C ASP A 94 15.96 -6.85 -8.44
N GLY A 95 15.87 -7.08 -9.75
CA GLY A 95 16.08 -8.38 -10.39
C GLY A 95 14.83 -9.25 -10.47
N ILE A 96 13.67 -8.75 -10.04
CA ILE A 96 12.40 -9.46 -10.17
C ILE A 96 11.86 -9.26 -11.59
N THR A 97 11.99 -10.27 -12.44
CA THR A 97 11.64 -10.13 -13.86
C THR A 97 10.31 -10.77 -14.25
N GLN A 98 9.76 -11.67 -13.41
CA GLN A 98 8.49 -12.36 -13.66
C GLN A 98 7.32 -11.55 -13.06
N ILE A 99 7.07 -10.37 -13.62
CA ILE A 99 6.04 -9.45 -13.13
C ILE A 99 4.84 -9.47 -14.08
N THR A 100 3.64 -9.61 -13.53
CA THR A 100 2.39 -9.30 -14.23
C THR A 100 1.76 -8.09 -13.56
N CYS A 101 1.65 -6.97 -14.26
CA CYS A 101 0.91 -5.79 -13.83
C CYS A 101 -0.50 -5.83 -14.42
N ILE A 102 -1.50 -5.45 -13.65
CA ILE A 102 -2.86 -5.30 -14.15
C ILE A 102 -3.47 -3.96 -13.75
N ASP A 103 -4.35 -3.43 -14.61
CA ASP A 103 -5.16 -2.26 -14.30
C ASP A 103 -6.52 -2.34 -15.00
N ILE A 104 -7.54 -1.69 -14.45
CA ILE A 104 -8.87 -1.61 -15.07
C ILE A 104 -8.85 -0.71 -16.31
N SER A 105 -7.94 0.29 -16.32
CA SER A 105 -7.83 1.28 -17.39
C SER A 105 -7.01 0.75 -18.58
N PRO A 106 -7.62 0.59 -19.77
CA PRO A 106 -6.86 0.32 -20.99
C PRO A 106 -5.82 1.40 -21.31
N VAL A 107 -6.07 2.66 -20.94
CA VAL A 107 -5.15 3.78 -21.19
C VAL A 107 -3.87 3.63 -20.36
N ALA A 108 -4.01 3.34 -19.07
CA ALA A 108 -2.85 3.08 -18.19
C ALA A 108 -2.02 1.90 -18.71
N VAL A 109 -2.70 0.80 -19.07
CA VAL A 109 -2.04 -0.41 -19.58
C VAL A 109 -1.24 -0.10 -20.84
N GLU A 110 -1.82 0.60 -21.82
CA GLU A 110 -1.12 0.94 -23.07
C GLU A 110 0.09 1.83 -22.81
N LYS A 111 -0.05 2.86 -21.96
CA LYS A 111 1.07 3.75 -21.59
C LYS A 111 2.19 2.99 -20.89
N THR A 112 1.84 2.15 -19.92
CA THR A 112 2.83 1.34 -19.19
C THR A 112 3.51 0.34 -20.11
N GLN A 113 2.79 -0.37 -21.00
CA GLN A 113 3.40 -1.25 -22.00
C GLN A 113 4.42 -0.52 -22.89
N LYS A 114 4.06 0.65 -23.42
CA LYS A 114 4.96 1.49 -24.22
C LYS A 114 6.21 1.88 -23.42
N ARG A 115 6.02 2.36 -22.19
CA ARG A 115 7.11 2.77 -21.29
C ARG A 115 8.08 1.62 -21.02
N LEU A 116 7.57 0.44 -20.66
CA LEU A 116 8.40 -0.74 -20.39
C LEU A 116 9.13 -1.26 -21.64
N THR A 117 8.48 -1.19 -22.81
CA THR A 117 9.09 -1.55 -24.09
C THR A 117 10.28 -0.63 -24.42
N VAL A 118 10.10 0.68 -24.25
CA VAL A 118 11.18 1.66 -24.47
C VAL A 118 12.35 1.45 -23.50
N LYS A 119 12.06 1.05 -22.26
CA LYS A 119 13.10 0.70 -21.26
C LYS A 119 13.77 -0.66 -21.52
N GLY A 120 13.27 -1.46 -22.46
CA GLY A 120 13.83 -2.77 -22.79
C GLY A 120 13.58 -3.84 -21.73
N PHE A 121 12.50 -3.73 -20.96
CA PHE A 121 12.19 -4.73 -19.94
C PHE A 121 11.64 -6.02 -20.57
N HIS A 122 12.15 -7.15 -20.10
CA HIS A 122 11.76 -8.47 -20.55
C HIS A 122 11.13 -9.27 -19.40
N GLY A 123 10.05 -10.01 -19.68
CA GLY A 123 9.36 -10.83 -18.68
C GLY A 123 8.22 -10.13 -17.95
N VAL A 124 8.10 -8.80 -18.08
CA VAL A 124 6.98 -8.02 -17.53
C VAL A 124 5.78 -8.07 -18.48
N LYS A 125 4.62 -8.49 -17.97
CA LYS A 125 3.33 -8.46 -18.66
C LYS A 125 2.48 -7.34 -18.08
N VAL A 126 1.72 -6.64 -18.91
CA VAL A 126 0.79 -5.59 -18.46
C VAL A 126 -0.55 -5.84 -19.14
N LEU A 127 -1.63 -6.02 -18.38
CA LEU A 127 -2.91 -6.49 -18.89
C LEU A 127 -4.07 -5.63 -18.37
N VAL A 128 -5.06 -5.39 -19.24
CA VAL A 128 -6.34 -4.80 -18.82
C VAL A 128 -7.14 -5.85 -18.08
N MET A 129 -7.45 -5.62 -16.81
CA MET A 129 -8.12 -6.60 -15.96
C MET A 129 -8.73 -5.96 -14.70
N ASP A 130 -9.86 -6.50 -14.28
CA ASP A 130 -10.51 -6.13 -13.02
C ASP A 130 -9.91 -6.93 -11.86
N MET A 131 -9.41 -6.23 -10.83
CA MET A 131 -8.89 -6.85 -9.60
C MET A 131 -9.94 -7.69 -8.85
N LEU A 132 -11.23 -7.44 -9.07
CA LEU A 132 -12.33 -8.22 -8.47
C LEU A 132 -12.53 -9.57 -9.17
N ASN A 133 -11.98 -9.74 -10.38
CA ASN A 133 -12.05 -10.96 -11.15
C ASN A 133 -10.72 -11.27 -11.84
N LEU A 134 -9.82 -11.92 -11.09
CA LEU A 134 -8.55 -12.40 -11.60
C LEU A 134 -8.75 -13.71 -12.36
N PRO A 135 -8.61 -13.81 -13.69
CA PRO A 135 -8.77 -15.05 -14.46
C PRO A 135 -7.44 -15.83 -14.52
N PHE A 136 -6.73 -15.90 -13.39
CA PHE A 136 -5.52 -16.71 -13.24
C PHE A 136 -5.82 -17.99 -12.46
N ASP A 137 -5.09 -19.05 -12.80
CA ASP A 137 -5.12 -20.31 -12.09
C ASP A 137 -4.77 -20.11 -10.61
N SER A 138 -5.29 -20.99 -9.77
CA SER A 138 -4.91 -21.05 -8.36
C SER A 138 -3.39 -21.27 -8.24
N GLU A 139 -2.77 -20.69 -7.21
CA GLU A 139 -1.36 -20.93 -6.88
C GLU A 139 -0.36 -20.58 -8.01
N SER A 140 -0.72 -19.57 -8.82
CA SER A 140 0.05 -19.11 -9.97
C SER A 140 1.09 -18.02 -9.66
N TYR A 141 0.99 -17.36 -8.50
CA TYR A 141 1.91 -16.29 -8.09
C TYR A 141 2.49 -16.52 -6.70
N ASP A 142 3.76 -16.16 -6.54
CA ASP A 142 4.48 -16.27 -5.26
C ASP A 142 4.25 -15.00 -4.41
N ALA A 143 4.05 -13.86 -5.07
CA ALA A 143 3.62 -12.64 -4.42
C ALA A 143 2.53 -11.89 -5.20
N VAL A 144 1.65 -11.24 -4.47
CA VAL A 144 0.71 -10.25 -5.01
C VAL A 144 0.96 -8.93 -4.28
N ILE A 145 1.03 -7.83 -5.00
CA ILE A 145 1.29 -6.49 -4.44
C ILE A 145 0.22 -5.53 -4.96
N GLU A 146 -0.30 -4.70 -4.08
CA GLU A 146 -1.16 -3.58 -4.45
C GLU A 146 -0.77 -2.34 -3.64
N LYS A 147 -0.90 -1.17 -4.27
CA LYS A 147 -0.60 0.11 -3.66
C LYS A 147 -1.73 1.08 -3.94
N GLY A 148 -2.60 1.29 -2.95
CA GLY A 148 -3.74 2.19 -3.08
C GLY A 148 -4.95 1.63 -3.80
N THR A 149 -4.82 0.47 -4.43
CA THR A 149 -5.85 -0.11 -5.28
C THR A 149 -7.03 -0.57 -4.45
N MET A 150 -6.76 -1.15 -3.27
CA MET A 150 -7.82 -1.54 -2.33
C MET A 150 -8.50 -0.31 -1.69
N ASP A 151 -7.79 0.81 -1.50
CA ASP A 151 -8.36 2.06 -0.95
C ASP A 151 -9.49 2.59 -1.85
N VAL A 152 -9.35 2.47 -3.17
CA VAL A 152 -10.41 2.82 -4.14
C VAL A 152 -11.71 2.09 -3.86
N LEU A 153 -11.68 0.81 -3.45
CA LEU A 153 -12.88 0.04 -3.14
C LEU A 153 -13.59 0.52 -1.87
N LEU A 154 -12.88 1.24 -1.00
CA LEU A 154 -13.33 1.66 0.32
C LEU A 154 -13.60 3.17 0.40
N VAL A 155 -13.30 3.92 -0.66
CA VAL A 155 -13.33 5.39 -0.70
C VAL A 155 -14.71 6.00 -0.39
N ASP A 156 -15.79 5.33 -0.78
CA ASP A 156 -17.18 5.72 -0.46
C ASP A 156 -17.89 4.63 0.36
N SER A 157 -17.16 4.05 1.32
CA SER A 157 -17.70 3.00 2.19
C SER A 157 -18.60 3.53 3.32
N GLY A 158 -18.77 4.84 3.49
CA GLY A 158 -19.57 5.40 4.58
C GLY A 158 -18.79 5.45 5.90
N ASP A 159 -19.39 4.98 7.00
CA ASP A 159 -18.73 4.92 8.32
C ASP A 159 -17.54 3.94 8.28
N PRO A 160 -16.29 4.38 8.55
CA PRO A 160 -15.12 3.49 8.58
C PRO A 160 -15.24 2.33 9.57
N TRP A 161 -16.02 2.50 10.65
CA TRP A 161 -16.25 1.44 11.65
C TRP A 161 -17.34 0.46 11.24
N ASN A 162 -18.23 0.87 10.34
CA ASN A 162 -19.32 0.05 9.81
C ASN A 162 -19.52 0.31 8.31
N PRO A 163 -18.55 -0.13 7.47
CA PRO A 163 -18.57 0.16 6.05
C PRO A 163 -19.79 -0.47 5.35
N LYS A 164 -20.28 0.19 4.30
CA LYS A 164 -21.36 -0.28 3.43
C LYS A 164 -21.09 -1.74 3.01
N PRO A 165 -22.08 -2.64 3.09
CA PRO A 165 -21.90 -4.05 2.74
C PRO A 165 -21.36 -4.28 1.32
N GLU A 166 -21.68 -3.40 0.38
CA GLU A 166 -21.16 -3.45 -0.99
C GLU A 166 -19.64 -3.25 -1.05
N ALA A 167 -19.11 -2.26 -0.33
CA ALA A 167 -17.66 -2.00 -0.27
C ALA A 167 -16.92 -3.18 0.36
N VAL A 168 -17.48 -3.74 1.45
CA VAL A 168 -16.96 -4.96 2.10
C VAL A 168 -17.01 -6.16 1.15
N SER A 169 -18.07 -6.30 0.36
CA SER A 169 -18.21 -7.38 -0.60
C SER A 169 -17.17 -7.29 -1.72
N LYS A 170 -16.93 -6.09 -2.27
CA LYS A 170 -15.89 -5.84 -3.27
C LYS A 170 -14.49 -6.11 -2.71
N ALA A 171 -14.17 -5.57 -1.54
CA ALA A 171 -12.91 -5.85 -0.85
C ALA A 171 -12.70 -7.35 -0.61
N ASN A 172 -13.72 -8.07 -0.15
CA ASN A 172 -13.66 -9.53 0.01
C ASN A 172 -13.52 -10.28 -1.33
N ALA A 173 -14.11 -9.80 -2.42
CA ALA A 173 -13.96 -10.41 -3.74
C ALA A 173 -12.51 -10.29 -4.24
N MET A 174 -11.91 -9.10 -4.13
CA MET A 174 -10.49 -8.87 -4.39
C MET A 174 -9.61 -9.82 -3.56
N LEU A 175 -9.79 -9.82 -2.24
CA LEU A 175 -8.98 -10.65 -1.31
C LEU A 175 -9.12 -12.15 -1.58
N LYS A 176 -10.32 -12.64 -1.95
CA LYS A 176 -10.53 -14.03 -2.37
C LYS A 176 -9.79 -14.36 -3.66
N GLY A 177 -9.80 -13.44 -4.64
CA GLY A 177 -9.00 -13.57 -5.85
C GLY A 177 -7.51 -13.68 -5.53
N VAL A 178 -6.99 -12.75 -4.73
CA VAL A 178 -5.59 -12.72 -4.27
C VAL A 178 -5.21 -14.00 -3.54
N HIS A 179 -6.00 -14.40 -2.54
CA HIS A 179 -5.73 -15.61 -1.76
C HIS A 179 -5.68 -16.87 -2.64
N ARG A 180 -6.57 -16.96 -3.64
CA ARG A 180 -6.63 -18.09 -4.57
C ARG A 180 -5.41 -18.16 -5.47
N VAL A 181 -5.00 -17.04 -6.07
CA VAL A 181 -3.88 -17.02 -7.03
C VAL A 181 -2.51 -17.16 -6.36
N LEU A 182 -2.40 -16.84 -5.07
CA LEU A 182 -1.19 -17.06 -4.30
C LEU A 182 -0.89 -18.55 -4.08
N THR A 183 0.38 -18.93 -4.17
CA THR A 183 0.87 -20.26 -3.75
C THR A 183 0.60 -20.53 -2.26
N PRO A 184 0.75 -21.79 -1.78
CA PRO A 184 0.52 -22.12 -0.37
C PRO A 184 1.37 -21.31 0.63
N GLU A 185 2.57 -20.90 0.23
CA GLU A 185 3.50 -20.07 1.02
C GLU A 185 3.60 -18.62 0.50
N GLY A 186 2.72 -18.25 -0.42
CA GLY A 186 2.77 -16.94 -1.08
C GLY A 186 2.41 -15.79 -0.15
N ILE A 187 2.82 -14.59 -0.53
CA ILE A 187 2.64 -13.37 0.24
C ILE A 187 1.79 -12.33 -0.51
N PHE A 188 0.82 -11.74 0.18
CA PHE A 188 0.16 -10.53 -0.28
C PHE A 188 0.74 -9.31 0.45
N ILE A 189 1.15 -8.30 -0.31
CA ILE A 189 1.63 -7.02 0.19
C ILE A 189 0.60 -5.95 -0.18
N SER A 190 0.09 -5.24 0.82
CA SER A 190 -0.88 -4.15 0.64
C SER A 190 -0.28 -2.85 1.20
N ILE A 191 -0.13 -1.85 0.35
CA ILE A 191 0.37 -0.52 0.72
C ILE A 191 -0.82 0.43 0.68
N SER A 192 -1.12 1.04 1.82
CA SER A 192 -2.42 1.66 2.06
C SER A 192 -2.31 2.78 3.08
N PHE A 193 -3.20 3.77 2.98
CA PHE A 193 -3.41 4.75 4.03
C PHE A 193 -4.36 4.23 5.13
N GLY A 194 -5.26 3.31 4.78
CA GLY A 194 -6.16 2.66 5.72
C GLY A 194 -5.43 2.03 6.92
N GLN A 195 -5.78 2.50 8.13
CA GLN A 195 -5.15 2.08 9.39
C GLN A 195 -5.47 0.62 9.76
N PRO A 196 -4.64 -0.01 10.62
CA PRO A 196 -4.78 -1.43 10.97
C PRO A 196 -6.14 -1.77 11.59
N HIS A 197 -6.74 -0.85 12.33
CA HIS A 197 -8.06 -1.02 12.94
C HIS A 197 -9.17 -1.21 11.90
N PHE A 198 -9.04 -0.60 10.72
CA PHE A 198 -10.01 -0.71 9.62
C PHE A 198 -9.69 -1.84 8.65
N ARG A 199 -8.41 -2.15 8.44
CA ARG A 199 -7.98 -3.20 7.50
C ARG A 199 -8.00 -4.61 8.08
N ARG A 200 -7.68 -4.76 9.37
CA ARG A 200 -7.63 -6.08 10.05
C ARG A 200 -8.93 -6.88 9.93
N PRO A 201 -10.15 -6.31 10.11
CA PRO A 201 -11.39 -7.08 9.96
C PRO A 201 -11.57 -7.70 8.57
N LEU A 202 -11.05 -7.06 7.52
CA LEU A 202 -11.09 -7.57 6.15
C LEU A 202 -10.02 -8.64 5.92
N PHE A 203 -8.79 -8.37 6.35
CA PHE A 203 -7.64 -9.27 6.17
C PHE A 203 -7.74 -10.54 7.00
N GLU A 204 -8.31 -10.49 8.21
CA GLU A 204 -8.48 -11.64 9.10
C GLU A 204 -9.89 -12.25 9.01
N ALA A 205 -10.66 -11.90 7.99
CA ALA A 205 -11.99 -12.47 7.77
C ALA A 205 -11.93 -14.00 7.61
N ALA A 206 -13.00 -14.68 8.03
CA ALA A 206 -13.10 -16.12 7.95
C ALA A 206 -12.94 -16.62 6.50
N GLY A 207 -12.12 -17.66 6.32
CA GLY A 207 -11.83 -18.27 5.02
C GLY A 207 -10.44 -17.96 4.48
N PHE A 208 -9.72 -16.99 5.04
CA PHE A 208 -8.32 -16.76 4.74
C PHE A 208 -7.41 -17.56 5.67
N THR A 209 -6.33 -18.11 5.10
CA THR A 209 -5.34 -18.95 5.82
C THR A 209 -3.99 -18.27 6.02
N TRP A 210 -3.91 -16.97 5.72
CA TRP A 210 -2.70 -16.18 5.93
C TRP A 210 -2.62 -15.62 7.35
N SER A 211 -1.41 -15.26 7.76
CA SER A 211 -1.19 -14.41 8.93
C SER A 211 -0.86 -12.98 8.47
N MET A 212 -1.38 -11.98 9.18
CA MET A 212 -1.22 -10.56 8.86
C MET A 212 -0.24 -9.89 9.82
N GLN A 213 0.72 -9.13 9.29
CA GLN A 213 1.50 -8.12 10.00
C GLN A 213 1.42 -6.79 9.24
N TRP A 214 1.90 -5.72 9.88
CA TRP A 214 2.05 -4.42 9.24
C TRP A 214 3.25 -3.67 9.81
N ASN A 215 3.83 -2.83 8.96
CA ASN A 215 4.87 -1.86 9.28
C ASN A 215 4.39 -0.48 8.83
N THR A 216 5.10 0.57 9.26
CA THR A 216 4.87 1.93 8.76
C THR A 216 6.10 2.45 8.02
N PHE A 217 5.87 3.35 7.08
CA PHE A 217 6.93 4.09 6.39
C PHE A 217 6.43 5.49 6.01
N GLY A 218 7.37 6.37 5.65
CA GLY A 218 7.13 7.78 5.35
C GLY A 218 7.50 8.70 6.52
N ASP A 219 7.92 9.92 6.18
CA ASP A 219 8.27 10.94 7.16
C ASP A 219 7.02 11.77 7.56
N GLY A 220 6.79 11.94 8.86
CA GLY A 220 5.70 12.75 9.42
C GLY A 220 4.36 12.02 9.52
N PHE A 221 3.82 11.54 8.39
CA PHE A 221 2.60 10.73 8.35
C PHE A 221 2.92 9.30 7.94
N HIS A 222 2.38 8.34 8.68
CA HIS A 222 2.67 6.93 8.47
C HIS A 222 1.72 6.33 7.41
N TYR A 223 2.27 5.87 6.29
CA TYR A 223 1.60 4.89 5.44
C TYR A 223 1.75 3.49 6.03
N PHE A 224 0.78 2.62 5.77
CA PHE A 224 0.79 1.26 6.28
C PHE A 224 1.21 0.27 5.19
N PHE A 225 2.20 -0.55 5.52
CA PHE A 225 2.70 -1.64 4.71
C PHE A 225 2.25 -2.95 5.34
N TYR A 226 1.21 -3.57 4.80
CA TYR A 226 0.67 -4.83 5.30
C TYR A 226 1.30 -6.01 4.56
N THR A 227 1.60 -7.07 5.31
CA THR A 227 2.09 -8.33 4.78
C THR A 227 1.20 -9.46 5.26
N LEU A 228 0.60 -10.20 4.32
CA LEU A 228 -0.26 -11.33 4.58
C LEU A 228 0.36 -12.60 3.99
N LYS A 229 0.94 -13.46 4.82
CA LYS A 229 1.66 -14.67 4.38
C LYS A 229 0.81 -15.92 4.56
N LYS A 230 0.52 -16.64 3.46
CA LYS A 230 -0.19 -17.94 3.51
C LYS A 230 0.68 -19.01 4.19
N GLY A 231 0.03 -20.07 4.69
CA GLY A 231 0.72 -21.24 5.27
C GLY A 231 1.33 -21.01 6.66
N THR A 232 1.48 -19.76 7.10
CA THR A 232 2.05 -19.43 8.41
C THR A 232 0.99 -19.25 9.48
N THR A 233 1.27 -19.79 10.66
CA THR A 233 0.53 -19.41 11.88
C THR A 233 1.05 -18.05 12.36
N LYS A 234 0.22 -17.27 13.07
CA LYS A 234 0.65 -16.00 13.68
C LYS A 234 1.95 -16.15 14.52
N ALA A 235 2.16 -17.31 15.13
CA ALA A 235 3.35 -17.59 15.94
C ALA A 235 4.63 -17.78 15.11
N SER A 236 4.56 -18.51 13.98
CA SER A 236 5.73 -18.78 13.13
C SER A 236 6.19 -17.54 12.37
N PHE A 237 5.25 -16.68 11.96
CA PHE A 237 5.58 -15.44 11.26
C PHE A 237 6.27 -14.40 12.17
N ASN A 238 5.91 -14.35 13.46
CA ASN A 238 6.59 -13.51 14.46
C ASN A 238 8.01 -14.00 14.82
N GLN A 239 8.33 -15.28 14.55
CA GLN A 239 9.68 -15.81 14.75
C GLN A 239 10.60 -15.44 13.57
N ASP A 240 10.14 -15.62 12.34
CA ASP A 240 10.82 -15.19 11.09
C ASP A 240 11.16 -13.69 11.15
N ARG A 241 10.23 -12.87 11.67
CA ARG A 241 10.46 -11.44 11.91
C ARG A 241 11.57 -11.17 12.92
N ARG A 242 11.56 -11.83 14.08
CA ARG A 242 12.61 -11.65 15.10
C ARG A 242 13.99 -12.04 14.59
N GLU A 243 14.08 -13.10 13.80
CA GLU A 243 15.34 -13.52 13.17
C GLU A 243 15.84 -12.47 12.16
N LYS A 244 14.94 -11.84 11.40
CA LYS A 244 15.27 -10.71 10.49
C LYS A 244 15.57 -9.40 11.23
N GLU A 245 14.86 -9.09 12.32
CA GLU A 245 15.07 -7.91 13.18
C GLU A 245 16.41 -8.00 13.94
N VAL A 246 16.83 -9.17 14.44
CA VAL A 246 18.13 -9.35 15.10
C VAL A 246 19.31 -8.99 14.19
N ASN A 247 19.17 -9.19 12.88
CA ASN A 247 20.16 -8.77 11.89
C ASN A 247 20.18 -7.23 11.68
N TRP A 248 19.06 -6.55 11.97
CA TRP A 248 18.87 -5.10 11.82
C TRP A 248 19.13 -4.29 13.11
N ASN A 249 19.05 -4.94 14.28
CA ASN A 249 19.06 -4.31 15.62
C ASN A 249 20.35 -3.59 16.01
N SER A 250 21.40 -3.63 15.19
CA SER A 250 22.57 -2.75 15.37
C SER A 250 22.22 -1.25 15.22
N ILE A 251 21.10 -0.91 14.57
CA ILE A 251 20.70 0.48 14.32
C ILE A 251 19.41 0.85 15.07
N SER A 252 18.46 -0.09 15.20
CA SER A 252 17.12 0.15 15.78
C SER A 252 17.10 0.42 17.29
N LEU A 253 18.06 -0.11 18.05
CA LEU A 253 18.10 0.05 19.51
C LEU A 253 18.30 1.50 19.97
N TYR A 254 18.83 2.38 19.10
CA TYR A 254 18.94 3.80 19.40
C TYR A 254 17.60 4.54 19.28
N GLN A 255 16.68 4.07 18.42
CA GLN A 255 15.39 4.73 18.16
C GLN A 255 14.36 4.37 19.23
N GLU A 256 14.25 3.09 19.62
CA GLU A 256 13.36 2.66 20.71
C GLU A 256 13.73 3.28 22.06
N HIS A 257 15.02 3.61 22.26
CA HIS A 257 15.46 4.29 23.47
C HIS A 257 14.99 5.76 23.53
N LEU A 258 14.82 6.41 22.38
CA LEU A 258 14.31 7.79 22.26
C LEU A 258 12.78 7.85 22.39
N ASP A 259 12.07 6.82 21.92
CA ASP A 259 10.61 6.71 21.99
C ASP A 259 10.10 6.13 23.31
N SER A 260 10.99 5.66 24.18
CA SER A 260 10.61 5.17 25.50
C SER A 260 10.09 6.33 26.36
N GLU A 261 8.94 6.15 27.03
CA GLU A 261 8.37 7.15 27.94
C GLU A 261 9.39 7.63 28.99
N ASN A 262 10.35 6.78 29.37
CA ASN A 262 11.45 7.13 30.27
C ASN A 262 12.38 8.23 29.72
N TYR A 263 12.60 8.33 28.42
CA TYR A 263 13.41 9.41 27.82
C TYR A 263 12.65 10.74 27.81
N LEU A 264 11.34 10.69 27.52
CA LEU A 264 10.46 11.86 27.52
C LEU A 264 10.31 12.50 28.92
N PHE A 265 10.38 11.70 29.99
CA PHE A 265 10.34 12.20 31.37
C PHE A 265 11.71 12.63 31.93
N GLN A 266 12.81 12.19 31.33
CA GLN A 266 14.16 12.57 31.77
C GLN A 266 14.62 13.93 31.20
N SER A 267 14.11 14.34 30.04
CA SER A 267 14.43 15.64 29.42
C SER A 267 13.78 16.85 30.11
N HIS A 268 12.81 16.64 31.01
CA HIS A 268 12.13 17.71 31.74
C HIS A 268 12.59 17.91 33.19
N LEU A 269 13.69 17.28 33.61
CA LEU A 269 14.26 17.46 34.96
C LEU A 269 15.69 18.01 34.97
N ALA A 270 16.24 18.43 33.83
CA ALA A 270 17.61 18.92 33.73
C ALA A 270 17.76 20.43 33.47
N ASP A 271 16.67 21.18 33.25
CA ASP A 271 16.72 22.62 32.93
C ASP A 271 16.00 23.47 34.00
N ASP A 272 16.36 23.30 35.28
CA ASP A 272 16.03 24.26 36.34
C ASP A 272 17.03 24.10 37.49
N ASN A 273 18.29 24.47 37.23
CA ASN A 273 19.25 24.98 38.22
C ASN A 273 20.55 25.28 37.49
N ASP A 274 20.65 26.51 36.98
CA ASP A 274 21.87 27.31 37.04
C ASP A 274 21.58 28.59 36.28
N LEU A 275 21.38 29.69 37.02
CA LEU A 275 21.72 31.08 36.68
C LEU A 275 20.99 32.00 37.66
N GLU A 276 21.64 32.36 38.77
CA GLU A 276 21.72 33.74 39.25
C GLU A 276 22.77 33.84 40.38
N ASP A 277 23.56 34.91 40.31
CA ASP A 277 24.70 35.28 41.15
C ASP A 277 24.37 35.44 42.66
#